data_AF-A0A7V4MTF1-F1
#
_entry.id   AF-A0A7V4MTF1-F1
#
_cell.length_a   1.000
_cell.length_b   1.000
_cell.length_c   1.000
_cell.angle_alpha   90.00
_cell.angle_beta   90.00
_cell.angle_gamma   90.00
#
_symmetry.space_group_name_H-M   'P 1'
#
loop_
_entity.id
_entity.type
_entity.pdbx_description
1 polymer ?
#
loop_
_entity_poly.entity_id
_entity_poly.type
_entity_poly.pdbx_seq_one_letter_code
_entity_poly.pdbx_strand_id
1 'polypeptide(L)'
;MSENDVGIRVGMSAASAGESVNPVAHPYAPAAATLSTAGILVIAAYIAAQMLSDIMSLKIAYVAAFSVDAGTFIYPFTFTLRDLVHKLLGKRHARLIVVTAGVINLLMAGSLAFAAWLPPDPTWPLQEAFAAVLAPTWRIVVASIVAEVLAELIDTEINS
;
A
#
# COMPACT_ATOMS: atom_id res chain seq x y z
N MET A 1 -27.06 26.75 -95.76
CA MET A 1 -28.21 26.16 -95.05
C MET A 1 -27.73 25.85 -93.62
N SER A 2 -28.04 26.78 -92.70
CA SER A 2 -28.23 26.71 -91.22
C SER A 2 -27.73 25.47 -90.42
N GLU A 3 -26.86 25.73 -89.40
CA GLU A 3 -26.98 25.46 -87.94
C GLU A 3 -26.53 24.03 -87.49
N ASN A 4 -25.72 23.76 -86.46
CA ASN A 4 -25.32 24.47 -85.24
C ASN A 4 -23.93 24.06 -84.72
N ASP A 5 -23.29 24.99 -84.03
CA ASP A 5 -21.96 24.99 -83.44
C ASP A 5 -22.10 24.95 -81.90
N VAL A 6 -21.49 23.98 -81.18
CA VAL A 6 -21.38 24.01 -79.70
C VAL A 6 -20.09 23.32 -79.19
N GLY A 7 -19.16 24.15 -78.70
CA GLY A 7 -18.35 24.00 -77.47
C GLY A 7 -17.29 22.89 -77.38
N ILE A 8 -15.97 23.11 -77.44
CA ILE A 8 -15.04 23.86 -76.55
C ILE A 8 -14.76 23.19 -75.16
N ARG A 9 -13.49 22.74 -75.02
CA ARG A 9 -12.57 22.71 -73.84
C ARG A 9 -12.53 21.55 -72.83
N VAL A 10 -11.38 20.87 -72.87
CA VAL A 10 -10.37 20.65 -71.79
C VAL A 10 -10.89 20.63 -70.34
N GLY A 11 -10.78 19.46 -69.70
CA GLY A 11 -10.84 19.28 -68.25
C GLY A 11 -9.71 18.35 -67.77
N MET A 12 -8.79 18.92 -67.01
CA MET A 12 -7.68 18.28 -66.33
C MET A 12 -8.14 17.83 -64.93
N SER A 13 -7.52 16.76 -64.39
CA SER A 13 -7.28 16.55 -62.96
C SER A 13 -8.31 15.79 -62.07
N ALA A 14 -7.93 14.53 -61.77
CA ALA A 14 -7.72 13.93 -60.44
C ALA A 14 -8.87 13.36 -59.57
N ALA A 15 -8.45 12.36 -58.78
CA ALA A 15 -9.06 11.74 -57.58
C ALA A 15 -10.10 10.63 -57.85
N SER A 16 -10.14 9.53 -57.11
CA SER A 16 -9.76 9.31 -55.72
C SER A 16 -9.33 7.85 -55.50
N ALA A 17 -8.24 7.71 -54.74
CA ALA A 17 -7.75 6.45 -54.20
C ALA A 17 -8.74 5.89 -53.17
N GLY A 18 -8.91 4.56 -53.17
CA GLY A 18 -9.70 3.85 -52.19
C GLY A 18 -9.23 4.14 -50.77
N GLU A 19 -10.14 4.61 -49.94
CA GLU A 19 -9.94 4.87 -48.53
C GLU A 19 -9.68 3.54 -47.80
N SER A 20 -8.44 3.33 -47.38
CA SER A 20 -8.09 2.28 -46.43
C SER A 20 -8.69 2.65 -45.08
N VAL A 21 -9.74 1.94 -44.68
CA VAL A 21 -10.32 2.05 -43.34
C VAL A 21 -9.23 1.66 -42.32
N ASN A 22 -8.61 2.66 -41.71
CA ASN A 22 -7.72 2.45 -40.58
C ASN A 22 -8.55 1.99 -39.36
N PRO A 23 -8.11 0.97 -38.60
CA PRO A 23 -8.77 0.63 -37.35
C PRO A 23 -8.64 1.80 -36.37
N VAL A 24 -9.76 2.23 -35.79
CA VAL A 24 -9.77 3.22 -34.71
C VAL A 24 -9.01 2.64 -33.53
N ALA A 25 -7.82 3.17 -33.25
CA ALA A 25 -7.07 2.82 -32.05
C ALA A 25 -7.92 3.20 -30.83
N HIS A 26 -8.29 2.21 -30.01
CA HIS A 26 -8.95 2.46 -28.72
C HIS A 26 -7.89 2.94 -27.71
N PRO A 27 -7.83 4.24 -27.33
CA PRO A 27 -6.69 4.79 -26.59
C PRO A 27 -6.73 4.55 -25.06
N TYR A 28 -7.59 3.65 -24.56
CA TYR A 28 -7.75 3.44 -23.12
C TYR A 28 -7.93 1.96 -22.78
N ALA A 29 -6.90 1.15 -23.01
CA ALA A 29 -6.68 0.02 -22.11
C ALA A 29 -5.93 0.59 -20.89
N PRO A 30 -6.49 0.58 -19.67
CA PRO A 30 -5.73 0.99 -18.50
C PRO A 30 -4.46 0.12 -18.45
N ALA A 31 -3.28 0.74 -18.47
CA ALA A 31 -2.03 0.03 -18.28
C ALA A 31 -2.14 -0.71 -16.94
N ALA A 32 -2.23 -2.05 -16.98
CA ALA A 32 -2.25 -2.84 -15.78
C ALA A 32 -0.97 -2.52 -15.01
N ALA A 33 -1.10 -1.88 -13.85
CA ALA A 33 0.05 -1.51 -13.03
C ALA A 33 0.73 -2.79 -12.56
N THR A 34 1.83 -3.17 -13.21
CA THR A 34 2.66 -4.30 -12.78
C THR A 34 3.48 -3.86 -11.58
N LEU A 35 3.24 -4.47 -10.41
CA LEU A 35 4.04 -4.23 -9.22
C LEU A 35 5.50 -4.64 -9.50
N SER A 36 6.44 -3.73 -9.29
CA SER A 36 7.86 -4.05 -9.41
C SER A 36 8.28 -4.99 -8.28
N THR A 37 9.28 -5.84 -8.53
CA THR A 37 9.87 -6.70 -7.49
C THR A 37 10.29 -5.90 -6.25
N ALA A 38 10.85 -4.70 -6.47
CA ALA A 38 11.19 -3.78 -5.39
C ALA A 38 9.96 -3.34 -4.58
N GLY A 39 8.85 -3.04 -5.24
CA GLY A 39 7.59 -2.70 -4.57
C GLY A 39 7.08 -3.84 -3.67
N ILE A 40 7.13 -5.09 -4.17
CA ILE A 40 6.71 -6.27 -3.39
C ILE A 40 7.58 -6.42 -2.13
N LEU A 41 8.90 -6.33 -2.29
CA LEU A 41 9.84 -6.49 -1.17
C LEU A 41 9.68 -5.38 -0.12
N VAL A 42 9.50 -4.13 -0.55
CA VAL A 42 9.33 -3.00 0.37
C VAL A 42 8.01 -3.10 1.12
N ILE A 43 6.91 -3.52 0.46
CA ILE A 43 5.62 -3.75 1.14
C ILE A 43 5.75 -4.84 2.20
N ALA A 44 6.33 -5.99 1.82
CA ALA A 44 6.49 -7.11 2.73
C ALA A 44 7.36 -6.73 3.94
N ALA A 45 8.48 -6.04 3.69
CA ALA A 45 9.36 -5.55 4.74
C ALA A 45 8.66 -4.53 5.65
N TYR A 46 7.87 -3.62 5.09
CA TYR A 46 7.13 -2.61 5.86
C TYR A 46 6.14 -3.27 6.83
N ILE A 47 5.30 -4.19 6.34
CA ILE A 47 4.31 -4.89 7.17
C ILE A 47 5.01 -5.71 8.26
N ALA A 48 6.07 -6.45 7.91
CA ALA A 48 6.83 -7.24 8.88
C ALA A 48 7.51 -6.36 9.95
N ALA A 49 8.12 -5.24 9.55
CA ALA A 49 8.74 -4.30 10.48
C ALA A 49 7.70 -3.70 11.43
N GLN A 50 6.50 -3.40 10.94
CA GLN A 50 5.44 -2.84 11.77
C GLN A 50 4.90 -3.85 12.79
N MET A 51 4.68 -5.10 12.38
CA MET A 51 4.32 -6.18 13.31
C MET A 51 5.40 -6.40 14.37
N LEU A 52 6.68 -6.43 13.97
CA LEU A 52 7.80 -6.61 14.89
C LEU A 52 7.88 -5.46 15.89
N SER A 53 7.64 -4.23 15.45
CA SER A 53 7.63 -3.07 16.33
C SER A 53 6.55 -3.20 17.40
N ASP A 54 5.30 -3.48 17.01
CA ASP A 54 4.18 -3.64 17.95
C ASP A 54 4.42 -4.76 18.99
N ILE A 55 5.02 -5.89 18.58
CA ILE A 55 5.37 -6.98 19.49
C ILE A 55 6.53 -6.57 20.41
N MET A 56 7.58 -5.94 19.87
CA MET A 56 8.73 -5.51 20.66
C MET A 56 8.35 -4.44 21.69
N SER A 57 7.36 -3.60 21.40
CA SER A 57 6.84 -2.60 22.33
C SER A 57 6.22 -3.19 23.61
N LEU A 58 5.97 -4.51 23.67
CA LEU A 58 5.59 -5.21 24.91
C LEU A 58 6.70 -5.16 25.97
N LYS A 59 7.96 -5.03 25.55
CA LYS A 59 9.10 -4.95 26.44
C LYS A 59 9.54 -3.50 26.62
N ILE A 60 9.40 -3.00 27.84
CA ILE A 60 10.04 -1.74 28.24
C ILE A 60 11.49 -2.03 28.62
N ALA A 61 12.42 -1.40 27.89
CA ALA A 61 13.84 -1.42 28.15
C ALA A 61 14.28 -0.16 28.90
N TYR A 62 15.38 -0.26 29.63
CA TYR A 62 16.00 0.89 30.29
C TYR A 62 17.31 1.23 29.59
N VAL A 63 17.36 2.39 28.93
CA VAL A 63 18.48 2.81 28.08
C VAL A 63 18.83 4.26 28.39
N ALA A 64 20.10 4.53 28.69
CA ALA A 64 20.60 5.88 28.95
C ALA A 64 19.77 6.70 29.97
N ALA A 65 19.32 6.05 31.06
CA ALA A 65 18.46 6.61 32.12
C ALA A 65 16.99 6.89 31.73
N PHE A 66 16.55 6.46 30.54
CA PHE A 66 15.16 6.56 30.10
C PHE A 66 14.52 5.17 29.97
N SER A 67 13.22 5.09 30.27
CA SER A 67 12.40 3.92 29.96
C SER A 67 11.87 4.05 28.54
N VAL A 68 12.19 3.10 27.67
CA VAL A 68 11.86 3.13 26.25
C VAL A 68 11.29 1.77 25.86
N ASP A 69 10.20 1.75 25.09
CA ASP A 69 9.70 0.49 24.55
C ASP A 69 10.68 -0.06 23.51
N ALA A 70 10.86 -1.38 23.45
CA ALA A 70 11.85 -1.95 22.53
C ALA A 70 11.44 -1.81 21.05
N GLY A 71 10.15 -1.57 20.74
CA GLY A 71 9.67 -1.30 19.39
C GLY A 71 10.19 0.00 18.81
N THR A 72 10.56 0.98 19.65
CA THR A 72 11.21 2.23 19.25
C THR A 72 12.47 2.00 18.40
N PHE A 73 13.21 0.91 18.60
CA PHE A 73 14.39 0.59 17.79
C PHE A 73 14.05 0.20 16.35
N ILE A 74 12.81 -0.21 16.08
CA ILE A 74 12.33 -0.61 14.76
C ILE A 74 11.72 0.58 13.99
N TYR A 75 11.24 1.62 14.68
CA TYR A 75 10.60 2.78 14.05
C TYR A 75 11.44 3.51 12.98
N PRO A 76 12.77 3.67 13.10
CA PRO A 76 13.57 4.26 12.02
C PRO A 76 13.49 3.46 10.71
N PHE A 77 13.38 2.13 10.81
CA PHE A 77 13.22 1.25 9.66
C PHE A 77 11.83 1.37 9.06
N THR A 78 10.76 1.43 9.87
CA THR A 78 9.38 1.56 9.37
C THR A 78 9.18 2.90 8.65
N PHE A 79 9.75 3.99 9.17
CA PHE A 79 9.77 5.29 8.50
C PHE A 79 10.46 5.23 7.12
N THR A 80 11.66 4.65 7.08
CA THR A 80 12.43 4.51 5.83
C THR A 80 11.65 3.68 4.81
N LEU A 81 11.06 2.56 5.23
CA LEU A 81 10.26 1.70 4.36
C LEU A 81 8.99 2.41 3.87
N ARG A 82 8.32 3.19 4.73
CA ARG A 82 7.14 3.99 4.34
C ARG A 82 7.49 5.04 3.28
N ASP A 83 8.63 5.72 3.42
CA ASP A 83 9.12 6.67 2.42
C ASP A 83 9.42 5.98 1.09
N LEU A 84 10.05 4.79 1.11
CA LEU A 84 10.27 3.98 -0.10
C LEU A 84 8.95 3.54 -0.75
N VAL A 85 7.97 3.09 0.04
CA VAL A 85 6.62 2.77 -0.45
C VAL A 85 6.03 3.99 -1.17
N HIS A 86 6.10 5.17 -0.56
CA HIS A 86 5.55 6.40 -1.12
C HIS A 86 6.23 6.77 -2.44
N LYS A 87 7.56 6.64 -2.52
CA LYS A 87 8.34 6.91 -3.73
C LYS A 87 8.08 5.92 -4.86
N LEU A 88 7.93 4.64 -4.55
CA LEU A 88 7.79 3.58 -5.57
C LEU A 88 6.36 3.40 -6.06
N LEU A 89 5.37 3.62 -5.18
CA LEU A 89 3.97 3.25 -5.42
C LEU A 89 3.04 4.47 -5.38
N GLY A 90 3.54 5.63 -4.97
CA GLY A 90 2.76 6.86 -4.88
C GLY A 90 1.80 6.91 -3.70
N LYS A 91 1.22 8.09 -3.48
CA LYS A 91 0.40 8.43 -2.30
C LYS A 91 -0.78 7.47 -2.09
N ARG A 92 -1.50 7.09 -3.15
CA ARG A 92 -2.70 6.24 -3.05
C ARG A 92 -2.36 4.81 -2.56
N HIS A 93 -1.29 4.22 -3.08
CA HIS A 93 -0.87 2.89 -2.65
C HIS A 93 -0.18 2.92 -1.29
N ALA A 94 0.60 3.97 -0.99
CA ALA A 94 1.15 4.17 0.35
C ALA A 94 0.06 4.21 1.43
N ARG A 95 -1.03 4.93 1.14
CA ARG A 95 -2.22 4.98 1.99
C ARG A 95 -2.81 3.60 2.24
N LEU A 96 -3.05 2.84 1.16
CA LEU A 96 -3.58 1.48 1.25
C LEU A 96 -2.69 0.57 2.08
N ILE A 97 -1.37 0.68 1.94
CA ILE A 97 -0.40 -0.16 2.66
C ILE A 97 -0.41 0.15 4.15
N VAL A 98 -0.52 1.42 4.55
CA VAL A 98 -0.65 1.80 5.97
C VAL A 98 -1.91 1.17 6.56
N VAL A 99 -3.07 1.36 5.94
CA VAL A 99 -4.33 0.75 6.41
C VAL A 99 -4.25 -0.77 6.45
N THR A 100 -3.63 -1.39 5.44
CA THR A 100 -3.47 -2.84 5.37
C THR A 100 -2.55 -3.35 6.49
N ALA A 101 -1.46 -2.66 6.79
CA ALA A 101 -0.59 -2.99 7.91
C ALA A 101 -1.33 -2.90 9.26
N GLY A 102 -2.12 -1.85 9.47
CA GLY A 102 -2.96 -1.73 10.67
C GLY A 102 -3.97 -2.89 10.82
N VAL A 103 -4.64 -3.29 9.74
CA VAL A 103 -5.54 -4.46 9.75
C VAL A 103 -4.78 -5.76 10.05
N ILE A 104 -3.60 -5.95 9.46
CA ILE A 104 -2.77 -7.13 9.73
C ILE A 104 -2.30 -7.16 11.19
N ASN A 105 -1.94 -6.01 11.78
CA ASN A 105 -1.59 -5.93 13.19
C ASN A 105 -2.78 -6.25 14.10
N LEU A 106 -4.02 -5.88 13.74
CA LEU A 106 -5.22 -6.32 14.46
C LEU A 106 -5.39 -7.83 14.40
N LEU A 107 -5.22 -8.44 13.22
CA LEU A 107 -5.29 -9.89 13.05
C LEU A 107 -4.21 -10.59 13.87
N MET A 108 -3.01 -10.04 13.92
CA MET A 108 -1.92 -10.51 14.77
C MET A 108 -2.29 -10.44 16.26
N ALA A 109 -2.75 -9.29 16.75
CA ALA A 109 -3.17 -9.15 18.15
C ALA A 109 -4.32 -10.10 18.51
N GLY A 110 -5.31 -10.23 17.63
CA GLY A 110 -6.41 -11.18 17.79
C GLY A 110 -5.94 -12.62 17.82
N SER A 111 -4.98 -12.99 16.97
CA SER A 111 -4.39 -14.34 16.93
C SER A 111 -3.59 -14.64 18.20
N LEU A 112 -2.83 -13.68 18.71
CA LEU A 112 -2.09 -13.82 19.97
C LEU A 112 -3.02 -13.91 21.18
N ALA A 113 -4.10 -13.12 21.20
CA ALA A 113 -5.13 -13.22 22.21
C ALA A 113 -5.86 -14.56 22.16
N PHE A 114 -6.18 -15.06 20.97
CA PHE A 114 -6.77 -16.38 20.76
C PHE A 114 -5.84 -17.49 21.27
N ALA A 115 -4.54 -17.42 20.95
CA ALA A 115 -3.54 -18.36 21.42
C ALA A 115 -3.42 -18.36 22.95
N ALA A 116 -3.48 -17.20 23.60
CA ALA A 116 -3.42 -17.08 25.06
C ALA A 116 -4.72 -17.56 25.75
N TRP A 117 -5.85 -17.51 25.06
CA TRP A 117 -7.14 -17.96 25.59
C TRP A 117 -7.34 -19.47 25.52
N LEU A 118 -6.67 -20.16 24.57
CA LEU A 118 -6.76 -21.61 24.45
C LEU A 118 -6.33 -22.31 25.75
N PRO A 119 -6.99 -23.41 26.14
CA PRO A 119 -6.56 -24.22 27.27
C PRO A 119 -5.11 -24.69 27.05
N PRO A 120 -4.20 -24.45 28.00
CA PRO A 120 -2.84 -24.94 27.87
C PRO A 120 -2.82 -26.46 27.92
N ASP A 121 -1.85 -27.07 27.25
CA ASP A 121 -1.53 -28.46 27.50
C ASP A 121 -1.12 -28.64 28.99
N PRO A 122 -1.50 -29.72 29.67
CA PRO A 122 -1.13 -29.93 31.07
C PRO A 122 0.38 -29.91 31.36
N THR A 123 1.21 -30.16 30.34
CA THR A 123 2.67 -30.13 30.44
C THR A 123 3.28 -28.75 30.14
N TRP A 124 2.49 -27.76 29.70
CA TRP A 124 2.95 -26.41 29.38
C TRP A 124 3.02 -25.52 30.63
N PRO A 125 4.23 -25.16 31.12
CA PRO A 125 4.37 -24.47 32.41
C PRO A 125 4.26 -22.95 32.30
N LEU A 126 4.21 -22.38 31.09
CA LEU A 126 4.36 -20.94 30.84
C LEU A 126 3.02 -20.24 30.51
N GLN A 127 1.87 -20.85 30.79
CA GLN A 127 0.57 -20.28 30.40
C GLN A 127 0.34 -18.88 30.96
N GLU A 128 0.52 -18.71 32.28
CA GLU A 128 0.29 -17.42 32.93
C GLU A 128 1.26 -16.35 32.42
N ALA A 129 2.54 -16.71 32.24
CA ALA A 129 3.54 -15.80 31.71
C ALA A 129 3.23 -15.40 30.26
N PHE A 130 2.83 -16.35 29.42
CA PHE A 130 2.45 -16.10 28.03
C PHE A 130 1.25 -15.16 27.94
N ALA A 131 0.19 -15.43 28.70
CA ALA A 131 -0.99 -14.58 28.75
C ALA A 131 -0.67 -13.18 29.30
N ALA A 132 0.16 -13.08 30.35
CA ALA A 132 0.54 -11.80 30.93
C ALA A 132 1.38 -10.94 29.97
N VAL A 133 2.32 -11.54 29.25
CA VAL A 133 3.17 -10.83 28.28
C VAL A 133 2.38 -10.34 27.07
N LEU A 134 1.40 -11.13 26.58
CA LEU A 134 0.64 -10.79 25.38
C LEU A 134 -0.67 -10.03 25.64
N ALA A 135 -1.15 -9.98 26.89
CA ALA A 135 -2.35 -9.22 27.25
C ALA A 135 -2.32 -7.74 26.79
N PRO A 136 -1.19 -7.02 26.80
CA PRO A 136 -1.13 -5.63 26.33
C PRO A 136 -1.12 -5.49 24.80
N THR A 137 -0.89 -6.54 24.02
CA THR A 137 -0.67 -6.44 22.56
C THR A 137 -1.80 -5.73 21.84
N TRP A 138 -3.06 -6.02 22.18
CA TRP A 138 -4.21 -5.36 21.54
C TRP A 138 -4.23 -3.85 21.76
N ARG A 139 -3.78 -3.37 22.93
CA ARG A 139 -3.72 -1.92 23.23
C ARG A 139 -2.65 -1.25 22.39
N ILE A 140 -1.49 -1.88 22.25
CA ILE A 140 -0.37 -1.38 21.43
C ILE A 140 -0.81 -1.27 19.98
N VAL A 141 -1.42 -2.32 19.43
CA VAL A 141 -1.93 -2.32 18.06
C VAL A 141 -2.99 -1.25 17.84
N VAL A 142 -3.93 -1.06 18.77
CA VAL A 142 -4.93 0.01 18.67
C VAL A 142 -4.26 1.39 18.68
N ALA A 143 -3.28 1.61 19.55
CA ALA A 143 -2.53 2.86 19.58
C ALA A 143 -1.77 3.11 18.26
N SER A 144 -1.16 2.06 17.70
CA SER A 144 -0.47 2.08 16.40
C SER A 144 -1.42 2.50 15.27
N ILE A 145 -2.61 1.91 15.19
CA ILE A 145 -3.63 2.25 14.18
C ILE A 145 -4.11 3.69 14.34
N VAL A 146 -4.35 4.14 15.57
CA VAL A 146 -4.76 5.53 15.83
C VAL A 146 -3.66 6.49 15.35
N ALA A 147 -2.40 6.21 15.66
CA ALA A 147 -1.27 7.01 15.19
C ALA A 147 -1.18 7.03 13.65
N GLU A 148 -1.40 5.89 13.01
CA GLU A 148 -1.41 5.76 11.56
C GLU A 148 -2.54 6.55 10.90
N VAL A 149 -3.76 6.47 11.43
CA VAL A 149 -4.92 7.23 10.94
C VAL A 149 -4.70 8.73 11.12
N LEU A 150 -4.18 9.16 12.27
CA LEU A 150 -3.86 10.57 12.51
C LEU A 150 -2.78 11.08 11.55
N ALA A 151 -1.71 10.30 11.33
CA ALA A 151 -0.67 10.65 10.36
C ALA A 151 -1.24 10.81 8.95
N GLU A 152 -2.16 9.92 8.56
CA GLU A 152 -2.81 9.96 7.26
C GLU A 152 -3.71 11.20 7.09
N LEU A 153 -4.45 11.60 8.13
CA LEU A 153 -5.30 12.81 8.11
C LEU A 153 -4.44 14.07 7.97
N ILE A 154 -3.33 14.16 8.70
CA ILE A 154 -2.39 15.28 8.60
C ILE A 154 -1.76 15.36 7.21
N ASP A 155 -1.37 14.22 6.64
CA ASP A 155 -0.84 14.13 5.26
C ASP A 155 -1.88 14.52 4.19
N THR A 156 -3.17 14.49 4.51
CA THR A 156 -4.23 14.99 3.62
C THR A 156 -4.46 16.49 3.72
N GLU A 157 -4.43 17.09 4.92
CA GLU A 157 -4.64 18.54 5.10
C GLU A 157 -3.47 19.40 4.61
N ILE A 158 -2.22 18.91 4.71
CA ILE A 158 -1.04 19.66 4.27
C ILE A 158 -0.93 19.71 2.73
N ASN A 159 -1.66 18.85 2.02
CA ASN A 159 -1.55 18.66 0.57
C ASN A 159 -2.86 18.97 -0.18
N SER A 160 -3.74 19.77 0.43
CA SER A 160 -4.96 20.33 -0.15
C SER A 160 -4.86 21.84 -0.37
#